data_AF-A0A133PRY2-F1
#
_entry.id   AF-A0A133PRY2-F1
#
_cell.length_a   1.000
_cell.length_b   1.000
_cell.length_c   1.000
_cell.angle_alpha   90.00
_cell.angle_beta   90.00
_cell.angle_gamma   90.00
#
_symmetry.space_group_name_H-M   'P 1'
#
loop_
_entity.id
_entity.type
_entity.pdbx_description
1 polymer ?
#
loop_
_entity_poly.entity_id
_entity_poly.type
_entity_poly.pdbx_seq_one_letter_code
_entity_poly.pdbx_strand_id
1 'polypeptide(L)'
;MTNDATDFLEFTSSTPLKDFIDNRIENIGRRMKSFFMMTKGTVTPANFMSFILYLKDNYSDWKEKIQEYENRKNLEWKEVIELAKKKGEITQTVETENIISSIRNIYIGLSYRSALSSQLSISELKEQIYIIYNLITK
;
A
#
# COMPACT_ATOMS: atom_id res chain seq x y z
N MET A 1 7.05 9.13 16.73
CA MET A 1 7.01 10.45 16.05
C MET A 1 6.62 10.20 14.60
N THR A 2 5.43 10.47 14.09
CA THR A 2 4.14 10.93 14.63
C THR A 2 3.05 10.18 13.84
N ASN A 3 1.96 9.83 14.51
CA ASN A 3 0.76 9.19 13.95
C ASN A 3 -0.22 10.24 13.37
N ASP A 4 0.28 11.43 13.00
CA ASP A 4 -0.56 12.59 12.72
C ASP A 4 -1.49 12.39 11.50
N ALA A 5 -1.10 11.58 10.51
CA ALA A 5 -1.93 11.37 9.32
C ALA A 5 -3.16 10.49 9.60
N THR A 6 -3.09 9.59 10.58
CA THR A 6 -4.18 8.69 10.95
C THR A 6 -5.20 9.40 11.84
N ASP A 7 -4.73 10.19 12.82
CA ASP A 7 -5.58 10.97 13.73
C ASP A 7 -6.41 12.05 13.00
N PHE A 8 -5.89 12.64 11.92
CA PHE A 8 -6.63 13.65 11.14
C PHE A 8 -7.73 13.07 10.24
N LEU A 9 -7.64 11.80 9.83
CA LEU A 9 -8.66 11.14 9.02
C LEU A 9 -9.84 10.59 9.84
N GLU A 10 -9.66 10.41 11.16
CA GLU A 10 -10.64 9.73 12.01
C GLU A 10 -12.02 10.44 12.05
N PHE A 11 -12.07 11.78 12.04
CA PHE A 11 -13.30 12.48 12.45
C PHE A 11 -14.12 13.22 11.39
N THR A 12 -13.59 13.50 10.18
CA THR A 12 -14.29 14.41 9.25
C THR A 12 -14.70 13.80 7.90
N SER A 13 -14.01 12.79 7.40
CA SER A 13 -14.33 12.23 6.07
C SER A 13 -15.57 11.33 6.10
N SER A 14 -16.45 11.50 5.11
CA SER A 14 -17.55 10.58 4.79
C SER A 14 -17.08 9.34 4.03
N THR A 15 -15.90 9.38 3.41
CA THR A 15 -15.28 8.28 2.64
C THR A 15 -13.85 8.02 3.11
N PRO A 16 -13.63 7.63 4.38
CA PRO A 16 -12.30 7.46 4.94
C PRO A 16 -11.42 6.46 4.18
N LEU A 17 -11.96 5.36 3.66
CA LEU A 17 -11.18 4.37 2.91
C LEU A 17 -10.72 4.93 1.56
N LYS A 18 -11.61 5.61 0.84
CA LYS A 18 -11.24 6.26 -0.42
C LYS A 18 -10.12 7.28 -0.23
N ASP A 19 -10.25 8.14 0.78
CA ASP A 19 -9.27 9.19 1.06
C ASP A 19 -7.91 8.59 1.44
N PHE A 20 -7.93 7.53 2.25
CA PHE A 20 -6.73 6.78 2.59
C PHE A 20 -6.07 6.13 1.35
N ILE A 21 -6.85 5.51 0.47
CA ILE A 21 -6.38 4.93 -0.80
C ILE A 21 -5.72 6.02 -1.66
N ASP A 22 -6.40 7.15 -1.87
CA ASP A 22 -5.90 8.26 -2.70
C ASP A 22 -4.59 8.81 -2.14
N ASN A 23 -4.54 9.10 -0.84
CA ASN A 23 -3.32 9.57 -0.17
C ASN A 23 -2.19 8.54 -0.26
N ARG A 24 -2.49 7.24 -0.12
CA ARG A 24 -1.48 6.17 -0.20
C ARG A 24 -0.88 6.08 -1.60
N ILE A 25 -1.70 6.13 -2.64
CA ILE A 25 -1.27 6.09 -4.04
C ILE A 25 -0.42 7.33 -4.37
N GLU A 26 -0.85 8.51 -3.94
CA GLU A 26 -0.10 9.75 -4.15
C GLU A 26 1.28 9.67 -3.48
N ASN A 27 1.33 9.21 -2.22
CA ASN A 27 2.59 9.06 -1.49
C ASN A 27 3.52 7.99 -2.10
N ILE A 28 2.98 6.94 -2.73
CA ILE A 28 3.79 5.99 -3.52
C ILE A 28 4.38 6.71 -4.74
N GLY A 29 3.57 7.42 -5.52
CA GLY A 29 4.04 8.17 -6.68
C GLY A 29 5.09 9.22 -6.34
N ARG A 30 4.90 9.98 -5.25
CA ARG A 30 5.86 10.97 -4.75
C ARG A 30 7.20 10.33 -4.39
N ARG A 31 7.19 9.20 -3.67
CA ARG A 31 8.40 8.46 -3.31
C ARG A 31 9.12 7.90 -4.53
N MET A 32 8.39 7.34 -5.48
CA MET A 32 8.98 6.85 -6.73
C MET A 32 9.68 7.97 -7.51
N LYS A 33 9.02 9.13 -7.64
CA LYS A 33 9.62 10.30 -8.29
C LYS A 33 10.85 10.80 -7.56
N SER A 34 10.78 10.93 -6.24
CA SER A 34 11.91 11.35 -5.40
C SER A 34 13.10 10.41 -5.56
N PHE A 35 12.85 9.09 -5.49
CA PHE A 35 13.89 8.08 -5.65
C PHE A 35 14.53 8.10 -7.04
N PHE A 36 13.71 8.24 -8.09
CA PHE A 36 14.21 8.40 -9.47
C PHE A 36 15.14 9.62 -9.59
N MET A 37 14.74 10.76 -9.01
CA MET A 37 15.56 11.98 -9.04
C MET A 37 16.88 11.81 -8.26
N MET A 38 16.83 11.22 -7.06
CA MET A 38 18.01 10.98 -6.23
C MET A 38 19.03 10.05 -6.90
N THR A 39 18.53 9.05 -7.61
CA THR A 39 19.36 8.04 -8.27
C THR A 39 19.68 8.40 -9.72
N LYS A 40 19.15 9.53 -10.22
CA LYS A 40 19.23 9.93 -11.64
C LYS A 40 18.78 8.80 -12.58
N GLY A 41 17.79 8.02 -12.16
CA GLY A 41 17.27 6.87 -12.90
C GLY A 41 18.21 5.66 -12.99
N THR A 42 19.35 5.65 -12.29
CA THR A 42 20.31 4.53 -12.33
C THR A 42 19.87 3.32 -11.51
N VAL A 43 19.01 3.52 -10.51
CA VAL A 43 18.45 2.43 -9.71
C VAL A 43 17.05 2.11 -10.23
N THR A 44 16.92 0.91 -10.78
CA THR A 44 15.68 0.39 -11.36
C THR A 44 14.87 -0.41 -10.34
N PRO A 45 13.58 -0.71 -10.61
CA PRO A 45 12.80 -1.65 -9.81
C PRO A 45 13.47 -3.03 -9.66
N ALA A 46 14.20 -3.50 -10.69
CA ALA A 46 14.95 -4.75 -10.64
C ALA A 46 16.11 -4.70 -9.63
N ASN A 47 16.82 -3.56 -9.56
CA ASN A 47 17.88 -3.36 -8.56
C ASN A 47 17.30 -3.38 -7.15
N PHE A 48 16.16 -2.72 -6.94
CA PHE A 48 15.48 -2.71 -5.64
C PHE A 48 15.03 -4.13 -5.24
N MET A 49 14.39 -4.88 -6.13
CA MET A 49 13.98 -6.26 -5.85
C MET A 49 15.18 -7.16 -5.52
N SER A 50 16.26 -7.03 -6.29
CA SER A 50 17.50 -7.78 -6.04
C SER A 50 18.08 -7.45 -4.65
N PHE A 51 18.02 -6.19 -4.23
CA PHE A 51 18.45 -5.77 -2.90
C PHE A 51 17.57 -6.36 -1.79
N ILE A 52 16.25 -6.40 -1.97
CA ILE A 52 15.33 -7.04 -1.01
C ILE A 52 15.63 -8.55 -0.87
N LEU A 53 15.89 -9.24 -1.98
CA LEU A 53 16.28 -10.65 -1.94
C LEU A 53 17.65 -10.86 -1.29
N TYR A 54 18.60 -9.97 -1.58
CA TYR A 54 19.90 -9.97 -0.90
C TYR A 54 19.74 -9.83 0.62
N LEU A 55 18.95 -8.85 1.08
CA LEU A 55 18.69 -8.67 2.52
C LEU A 55 18.01 -9.89 3.14
N LYS A 56 17.05 -10.51 2.42
CA LYS A 56 16.39 -11.73 2.86
C LYS A 56 17.38 -12.85 3.18
N ASP A 57 18.41 -13.00 2.36
CA ASP A 57 19.36 -14.12 2.47
C ASP A 57 20.58 -13.80 3.34
N ASN A 58 20.91 -12.51 3.54
CA ASN A 58 22.16 -12.10 4.18
C ASN A 58 21.98 -11.30 5.49
N TYR A 59 20.76 -10.90 5.85
CA TYR A 59 20.50 -10.16 7.08
C TYR A 59 19.82 -11.07 8.12
N SER A 60 20.49 -11.33 9.24
CA SER A 60 20.08 -12.34 10.24
C SER A 60 18.65 -12.15 10.75
N ASP A 61 18.24 -10.90 10.94
CA ASP A 61 16.97 -10.57 11.59
C ASP A 61 15.89 -10.21 10.57
N TRP A 62 16.15 -10.46 9.28
CA TRP A 62 15.26 -10.05 8.18
C TRP A 62 13.83 -10.53 8.40
N LYS A 63 13.65 -11.79 8.78
CA LYS A 63 12.33 -12.41 8.98
C LYS A 63 11.51 -11.67 10.04
N GLU A 64 12.13 -11.31 11.16
CA GLU A 64 11.46 -10.56 12.23
C GLU A 64 11.14 -9.14 11.77
N LYS A 65 12.10 -8.45 11.17
CA LYS A 65 11.92 -7.07 10.69
C LYS A 65 10.87 -6.93 9.60
N ILE A 66 10.80 -7.87 8.67
CA ILE A 66 9.75 -7.85 7.66
C ILE A 66 8.39 -8.15 8.29
N GLN A 67 8.30 -9.08 9.25
CA GLN A 67 7.04 -9.36 9.94
C GLN A 67 6.54 -8.15 10.76
N GLU A 68 7.42 -7.47 11.49
CA GLU A 68 7.10 -6.23 12.21
C GLU A 68 6.56 -5.15 11.25
N TYR A 69 7.21 -4.99 10.09
CA TYR A 69 6.78 -4.07 9.05
C TYR A 69 5.39 -4.44 8.50
N GLU A 70 5.18 -5.71 8.17
CA GLU A 70 3.93 -6.24 7.64
C GLU A 70 2.77 -6.08 8.63
N ASN A 71 2.99 -6.38 9.91
CA ASN A 71 1.99 -6.24 10.97
C ASN A 71 1.54 -4.80 11.12
N ARG A 72 2.49 -3.85 11.18
CA ARG A 72 2.18 -2.42 11.26
C ARG A 72 1.41 -1.94 10.04
N LYS A 73 1.77 -2.39 8.84
CA LYS A 73 1.03 -2.03 7.62
C LYS A 73 -0.37 -2.62 7.58
N ASN A 74 -0.56 -3.85 8.05
CA ASN A 74 -1.88 -4.45 8.14
C ASN A 74 -2.75 -3.73 9.17
N LEU A 75 -2.18 -3.29 10.29
CA LEU A 75 -2.91 -2.53 11.31
C LEU A 75 -3.43 -1.19 10.76
N GLU A 76 -2.58 -0.41 10.08
CA GLU A 76 -2.99 0.85 9.41
C GLU A 76 -4.20 0.64 8.49
N TRP A 77 -4.20 -0.43 7.69
CA TRP A 77 -5.32 -0.74 6.80
C TRP A 77 -6.57 -1.20 7.56
N LYS A 78 -6.38 -2.03 8.60
CA LYS A 78 -7.48 -2.57 9.39
C LYS A 78 -8.27 -1.44 10.05
N GLU A 79 -7.58 -0.50 10.69
CA GLU A 79 -8.20 0.66 11.36
C GLU A 79 -9.09 1.46 10.39
N VAL A 80 -8.58 1.77 9.20
CA VAL A 80 -9.32 2.55 8.19
C VAL A 80 -10.50 1.76 7.60
N ILE A 81 -10.34 0.46 7.35
CA ILE A 81 -11.42 -0.38 6.80
C ILE A 81 -12.56 -0.54 7.82
N GLU A 82 -12.24 -0.77 9.09
CA GLU A 82 -13.24 -0.82 10.15
C GLU A 82 -13.95 0.53 10.33
N LEU A 83 -13.25 1.64 10.19
CA LEU A 83 -13.86 2.98 10.20
C LEU A 83 -14.81 3.19 9.01
N ALA A 84 -14.40 2.79 7.80
CA ALA A 84 -15.23 2.86 6.60
C ALA A 84 -16.49 1.99 6.73
N LYS A 85 -16.35 0.79 7.31
CA LYS A 85 -17.48 -0.06 7.70
C LYS A 85 -18.42 0.66 8.66
N LYS A 86 -17.89 1.22 9.76
CA LYS A 86 -18.69 1.94 10.77
C LYS A 86 -19.44 3.14 10.20
N LYS A 87 -18.82 3.87 9.27
CA LYS A 87 -19.43 5.03 8.57
C LYS A 87 -20.38 4.62 7.44
N GLY A 88 -20.48 3.33 7.13
CA GLY A 88 -21.33 2.82 6.06
C GLY A 88 -20.82 3.11 4.66
N GLU A 89 -19.56 3.50 4.48
CA GLU A 89 -18.92 3.70 3.18
C GLU A 89 -18.87 2.38 2.38
N ILE A 90 -18.55 1.28 3.07
CA ILE A 90 -18.42 -0.05 2.46
C ILE A 90 -19.33 -1.08 3.14
N THR A 91 -19.56 -2.19 2.44
CA THR A 91 -20.32 -3.33 2.95
C THR A 91 -19.71 -3.95 4.21
N GLN A 92 -20.57 -4.47 5.08
CA GLN A 92 -20.15 -5.26 6.26
C GLN A 92 -19.85 -6.72 5.92
N THR A 93 -20.29 -7.20 4.76
CA THR A 93 -20.28 -8.62 4.40
C THR A 93 -18.92 -9.15 3.96
N VAL A 94 -17.99 -8.27 3.61
CA VAL A 94 -16.65 -8.66 3.17
C VAL A 94 -15.70 -8.57 4.35
N GLU A 95 -15.01 -9.67 4.65
CA GLU A 95 -14.02 -9.75 5.72
C GLU A 95 -12.89 -8.74 5.51
N THR A 96 -12.50 -8.05 6.58
CA THR A 96 -11.51 -6.97 6.53
C THR A 96 -10.17 -7.47 6.03
N GLU A 97 -9.74 -8.63 6.49
CA GLU A 97 -8.50 -9.30 6.11
C GLU A 97 -8.46 -9.65 4.61
N ASN A 98 -9.61 -9.94 3.99
CA ASN A 98 -9.71 -10.20 2.55
C ASN A 98 -9.55 -8.91 1.74
N ILE A 99 -10.10 -7.79 2.23
CA ILE A 99 -9.91 -6.48 1.60
C ILE A 99 -8.43 -6.08 1.66
N ILE A 100 -7.81 -6.20 2.85
CA ILE A 100 -6.39 -5.89 3.07
C ILE A 100 -5.52 -6.71 2.14
N SER A 101 -5.65 -8.04 2.16
CA SER A 101 -4.82 -8.93 1.36
C SER A 101 -4.98 -8.67 -0.13
N SER A 102 -6.21 -8.42 -0.62
CA SER A 102 -6.45 -8.10 -2.03
C SER A 102 -5.71 -6.84 -2.48
N ILE A 103 -5.89 -5.72 -1.76
CA ILE A 103 -5.25 -4.45 -2.08
C ILE A 103 -3.72 -4.57 -2.02
N ARG A 104 -3.19 -5.24 -0.98
CA ARG A 104 -1.75 -5.39 -0.80
C ARG A 104 -1.13 -6.30 -1.85
N ASN A 105 -1.80 -7.39 -2.23
CA ASN A 105 -1.34 -8.29 -3.28
C ASN A 105 -1.32 -7.61 -4.65
N ILE A 106 -2.27 -6.73 -4.95
CA ILE A 106 -2.22 -5.88 -6.16
C ILE A 106 -0.93 -5.05 -6.17
N TYR A 107 -0.63 -4.34 -5.08
CA TYR A 107 0.57 -3.52 -5.00
C TYR A 107 1.87 -4.34 -5.15
N ILE A 108 1.96 -5.46 -4.43
CA ILE A 108 3.15 -6.34 -4.48
C ILE A 108 3.30 -6.98 -5.86
N GLY A 109 2.22 -7.52 -6.42
CA GLY A 109 2.21 -8.18 -7.72
C GLY A 109 2.58 -7.22 -8.85
N LEU A 110 2.03 -6.00 -8.84
CA LEU A 110 2.42 -4.96 -9.78
C LEU A 110 3.89 -4.56 -9.62
N SER A 111 4.37 -4.38 -8.39
CA SER A 111 5.77 -4.06 -8.11
C SER A 111 6.73 -5.14 -8.63
N TYR A 112 6.37 -6.41 -8.44
CA TYR A 112 7.14 -7.56 -8.94
C TYR A 112 7.14 -7.62 -10.46
N ARG A 113 5.98 -7.50 -11.11
CA ARG A 113 5.86 -7.47 -12.58
C ARG A 113 6.68 -6.33 -13.19
N SER A 114 6.67 -5.16 -12.54
CA SER A 114 7.51 -4.03 -12.93
C SER A 114 8.99 -4.38 -12.83
N ALA A 115 9.45 -4.95 -11.72
CA ALA A 115 10.84 -5.40 -11.58
C ALA A 115 11.32 -6.34 -12.71
N LEU A 116 10.41 -7.09 -13.35
CA LEU A 116 10.73 -7.99 -14.47
C LEU A 116 10.64 -7.34 -15.86
N SER A 117 9.99 -6.19 -16.01
CA SER A 117 9.68 -5.64 -17.34
C SER A 117 9.84 -4.12 -17.48
N SER A 118 9.34 -3.32 -16.53
CA SER A 118 9.27 -1.86 -16.65
C SER A 118 9.03 -1.14 -15.30
N GLN A 119 8.74 0.16 -15.29
CA GLN A 119 8.42 0.88 -14.04
C GLN A 119 6.97 0.60 -13.57
N LEU A 120 6.74 0.66 -12.25
CA LEU A 120 5.38 0.59 -11.69
C LEU A 120 4.52 1.76 -12.20
N SER A 121 3.39 1.42 -12.81
CA SER A 121 2.40 2.40 -13.25
C SER A 121 1.50 2.80 -12.08
N ILE A 122 1.60 4.07 -11.66
CA ILE A 122 0.75 4.61 -10.58
C ILE A 122 -0.72 4.67 -11.01
N SER A 123 -1.00 4.95 -12.28
CA SER A 123 -2.36 4.96 -12.80
C SER A 123 -2.97 3.56 -12.79
N GLU A 124 -2.22 2.54 -13.19
CA GLU A 124 -2.68 1.15 -13.16
C GLU A 124 -2.88 0.65 -11.72
N LEU A 125 -1.95 0.99 -10.82
CA LEU A 125 -2.10 0.68 -9.39
C LEU A 125 -3.39 1.30 -8.83
N LYS A 126 -3.65 2.57 -9.16
CA LYS A 126 -4.87 3.26 -8.75
C LYS A 126 -6.11 2.56 -9.28
N GLU A 127 -6.14 2.28 -10.58
CA GLU A 127 -7.27 1.62 -11.24
C GLU A 127 -7.58 0.26 -10.59
N GLN A 128 -6.58 -0.60 -10.40
CA GLN A 128 -6.80 -1.93 -9.81
C GLN A 128 -7.26 -1.87 -8.35
N ILE A 129 -6.73 -0.95 -7.54
CA ILE A 129 -7.22 -0.76 -6.17
C ILE A 129 -8.66 -0.22 -6.18
N TYR A 130 -8.98 0.69 -7.10
CA TYR A 130 -10.33 1.24 -7.23
C TYR A 130 -11.36 0.20 -7.70
N ILE A 131 -10.96 -0.81 -8.47
CA ILE A 131 -11.83 -1.95 -8.78
C ILE A 131 -12.26 -2.65 -7.49
N ILE A 132 -11.30 -2.97 -6.61
CA ILE A 132 -11.62 -3.58 -5.31
C ILE A 132 -12.53 -2.67 -4.48
N TYR A 133 -12.19 -1.38 -4.39
CA TYR A 133 -12.99 -0.39 -3.67
C TYR A 133 -14.44 -0.36 -4.19
N ASN A 134 -14.65 -0.22 -5.50
CA ASN A 134 -15.98 -0.14 -6.09
C ASN A 134 -16.80 -1.43 -5.91
N LEU A 135 -16.15 -2.60 -5.80
CA LEU A 135 -16.84 -3.86 -5.53
C LEU A 135 -17.36 -3.99 -4.09
N ILE A 136 -16.82 -3.19 -3.17
CA ILE A 136 -17.18 -3.26 -1.74
C ILE A 136 -17.93 -2.00 -1.25
N THR A 137 -17.90 -0.91 -2.00
CA THR A 137 -18.65 0.33 -1.70
C THR A 137 -20.16 0.11 -1.86
N LYS A 138 -20.94 0.80 -1.03
CA LYS A 138 -22.42 0.75 -1.07
C LYS A 138 -23.03 1.75 -2.05
#